data_AF-A0A8E2JQL6-F1
#
_entry.id   AF-A0A8E2JQL6-F1
#
_cell.length_a   1.000
_cell.length_b   1.000
_cell.length_c   1.000
_cell.angle_alpha   90.00
_cell.angle_beta   90.00
_cell.angle_gamma   90.00
#
_symmetry.space_group_name_H-M   'P 1'
#
loop_
_entity.id
_entity.type
_entity.pdbx_description
1 polymer ?
#
loop_
_entity_poly.entity_id
_entity_poly.type
_entity_poly.pdbx_seq_one_letter_code
_entity_poly.pdbx_strand_id
1 'polypeptide(L)'
;MKAAYVLATITSAVSPALALQATTTRYYDGLKGACGCGDATGNSAFSWQTNIASGVYTAAASQALYDSAGISWCGAGCGKCYQLTSTGSAPCSTCGTGGVAGQSIIVMVTNLCPNSGNEQWCPAVGGTNQYGYSYHFDIMAQSEVLGDNPVVDFEEVTCPGAATSDYSQCQCATSS
;
A
#
# COMPACT_ATOMS: atom_id res chain seq x y z
N MET A 1 61.28 25.66 -5.08
CA MET A 1 60.15 25.10 -4.30
C MET A 1 58.95 25.02 -5.24
N LYS A 2 58.53 23.81 -5.63
CA LYS A 2 57.36 23.58 -6.50
C LYS A 2 56.27 22.95 -5.63
N ALA A 3 55.18 23.67 -5.41
CA ALA A 3 54.01 23.16 -4.69
C ALA A 3 53.12 22.39 -5.68
N ALA A 4 52.88 21.11 -5.40
CA ALA A 4 51.91 20.30 -6.11
C ALA A 4 50.57 20.42 -5.38
N TYR A 5 49.55 20.89 -6.08
CA TYR A 5 48.16 20.88 -5.60
C TYR A 5 47.53 19.54 -5.96
N VAL A 6 47.15 18.77 -4.93
CA VAL A 6 46.35 17.55 -5.09
C VAL A 6 44.88 17.96 -5.02
N LEU A 7 44.17 17.86 -6.15
CA LEU A 7 42.72 18.01 -6.22
C LEU A 7 42.09 16.71 -5.70
N ALA A 8 41.45 16.77 -4.53
CA ALA A 8 40.63 15.67 -4.02
C ALA A 8 39.23 15.76 -4.63
N THR A 9 38.90 14.83 -5.53
CA THR A 9 37.54 14.66 -6.05
C THR A 9 36.69 13.94 -5.00
N ILE A 10 35.71 14.66 -4.44
CA ILE A 10 34.69 14.09 -3.54
C ILE A 10 33.65 13.39 -4.41
N THR A 11 33.67 12.06 -4.44
CA THR A 11 32.58 11.26 -5.00
C THR A 11 31.46 11.14 -3.98
N SER A 12 30.33 11.78 -4.23
CA SER A 12 29.11 11.66 -3.43
C SER A 12 28.61 10.22 -3.50
N ALA A 13 28.67 9.49 -2.37
CA ALA A 13 28.03 8.19 -2.24
C ALA A 13 26.51 8.41 -2.22
N VAL A 14 25.80 7.89 -3.21
CA VAL A 14 24.35 7.83 -3.22
C VAL A 14 23.96 6.70 -2.26
N SER A 15 23.58 7.03 -1.03
CA SER A 15 22.95 6.05 -0.15
C SER A 15 21.63 5.61 -0.78
N PRO A 16 21.39 4.31 -1.02
CA PRO A 16 20.05 3.88 -1.37
C PRO A 16 19.15 4.27 -0.21
N ALA A 17 18.11 5.06 -0.48
CA ALA A 17 17.06 5.27 0.48
C ALA A 17 16.58 3.88 0.95
N LEU A 18 16.55 3.65 2.25
CA LEU A 18 16.04 2.39 2.80
C LEU A 18 14.57 2.30 2.35
N ALA A 19 14.26 1.43 1.40
CA ALA A 19 12.88 1.24 0.98
C ALA A 19 12.06 0.77 2.19
N LEU A 20 10.90 1.38 2.42
CA LEU A 20 10.01 0.95 3.49
C LEU A 20 9.42 -0.40 3.09
N GLN A 21 9.24 -1.29 4.08
CA GLN A 21 8.67 -2.61 3.85
C GLN A 21 7.30 -2.76 4.50
N ALA A 22 6.44 -3.53 3.83
CA ALA A 22 5.11 -3.88 4.31
C ALA A 22 4.84 -5.37 4.06
N THR A 23 3.97 -5.95 4.90
CA THR A 23 3.34 -7.24 4.54
C THR A 23 2.13 -6.99 3.67
N THR A 24 1.73 -8.01 2.92
CA THR A 24 0.48 -8.00 2.17
C THR A 24 -0.38 -9.20 2.52
N THR A 25 -1.68 -9.03 2.42
CA THR A 25 -2.64 -10.13 2.25
C THR A 25 -3.56 -9.84 1.07
N ARG A 26 -4.50 -10.75 0.83
CA ARG A 26 -5.60 -10.57 -0.11
C ARG A 26 -6.92 -10.67 0.63
N TYR A 27 -7.84 -9.77 0.32
CA TYR A 27 -9.23 -9.86 0.76
C TYR A 27 -10.22 -9.61 -0.38
N TYR A 28 -11.46 -10.03 -0.15
CA TYR A 28 -12.60 -9.65 -0.98
C TYR A 28 -13.88 -9.72 -0.13
N ASP A 29 -14.52 -8.58 0.08
CA ASP A 29 -15.79 -8.47 0.81
C ASP A 29 -16.93 -7.88 -0.05
N GLY A 30 -16.60 -7.28 -1.20
CA GLY A 30 -17.56 -6.59 -2.08
C GLY A 30 -18.13 -5.30 -1.48
N LEU A 31 -17.53 -4.77 -0.41
CA LEU A 31 -18.05 -3.62 0.33
C LEU A 31 -17.47 -2.30 -0.15
N LYS A 32 -18.21 -1.22 0.09
CA LYS A 32 -17.87 0.15 -0.29
C LYS A 32 -16.48 0.60 0.17
N GLY A 33 -16.05 0.14 1.34
CA GLY A 33 -14.79 0.54 1.97
C GLY A 33 -14.83 1.93 2.62
N ALA A 34 -13.85 2.17 3.48
CA ALA A 34 -13.73 3.34 4.34
C ALA A 34 -13.37 4.66 3.61
N CYS A 35 -13.09 4.60 2.31
CA CYS A 35 -12.95 5.79 1.46
C CYS A 35 -14.22 6.11 0.65
N GLY A 36 -15.32 5.38 0.90
CA GLY A 36 -16.61 5.68 0.30
C GLY A 36 -16.67 5.43 -1.20
N CYS A 37 -15.97 4.41 -1.70
CA CYS A 37 -15.89 4.09 -3.13
C CYS A 37 -17.06 3.19 -3.58
N GLY A 38 -18.27 3.72 -3.46
CA GLY A 38 -19.52 3.08 -3.86
C GLY A 38 -20.66 4.09 -3.86
N ASP A 39 -21.85 3.67 -4.29
CA ASP A 39 -23.03 4.55 -4.37
C ASP A 39 -23.31 5.28 -3.06
N ALA A 40 -23.83 6.51 -3.14
CA ALA A 40 -24.16 7.33 -1.97
C ALA A 40 -24.96 6.57 -0.90
N THR A 41 -25.96 5.82 -1.38
CA THR A 41 -26.81 4.94 -0.58
C THR A 41 -26.37 3.48 -0.70
N GLY A 42 -26.35 2.75 0.41
CA GLY A 42 -25.97 1.33 0.44
C GLY A 42 -24.52 1.09 0.84
N ASN A 43 -24.04 -0.15 0.69
CA ASN A 43 -22.69 -0.56 1.12
C ASN A 43 -21.92 -1.37 0.07
N SER A 44 -22.35 -1.33 -1.19
CA SER A 44 -21.69 -2.06 -2.27
C SER A 44 -20.49 -1.28 -2.81
N ALA A 45 -19.42 -1.98 -3.15
CA ALA A 45 -18.29 -1.42 -3.89
C ALA A 45 -18.70 -1.01 -5.31
N PHE A 46 -18.06 0.03 -5.86
CA PHE A 46 -18.00 0.20 -7.31
C PHE A 46 -17.25 -0.98 -7.95
N SER A 47 -17.65 -1.35 -9.17
CA SER A 47 -17.11 -2.54 -9.85
C SER A 47 -15.60 -2.47 -10.14
N TRP A 48 -15.04 -1.27 -10.26
CA TRP A 48 -13.61 -1.07 -10.54
C TRP A 48 -12.72 -1.39 -9.34
N GLN A 49 -13.26 -1.50 -8.11
CA GLN A 49 -12.42 -1.68 -6.92
C GLN A 49 -11.58 -2.97 -6.95
N THR A 50 -12.05 -4.04 -7.62
CA THR A 50 -11.28 -5.29 -7.75
C THR A 50 -10.24 -5.28 -8.86
N ASN A 51 -10.32 -4.32 -9.79
CA ASN A 51 -9.42 -4.20 -10.94
C ASN A 51 -9.62 -2.84 -11.62
N ILE A 52 -8.80 -1.85 -11.26
CA ILE A 52 -8.82 -0.52 -11.90
C ILE A 52 -8.29 -0.64 -13.32
N ALA A 53 -7.11 -1.25 -13.45
CA ALA A 53 -6.44 -1.51 -14.72
C ALA A 53 -5.41 -2.63 -14.54
N SER A 54 -4.84 -3.12 -15.64
CA SER A 54 -3.74 -4.09 -15.58
C SER A 54 -2.59 -3.58 -14.72
N GLY A 55 -2.26 -4.28 -13.63
CA GLY A 55 -1.22 -3.90 -12.68
C GLY A 55 -1.61 -2.78 -11.70
N VAL A 56 -2.87 -2.36 -11.68
CA VAL A 56 -3.39 -1.30 -10.79
C VAL A 56 -4.62 -1.81 -10.04
N TYR A 57 -4.51 -1.87 -8.72
CA TYR A 57 -5.51 -2.46 -7.83
C TYR A 57 -5.90 -1.50 -6.72
N THR A 58 -6.85 -1.89 -5.88
CA THR A 58 -7.13 -1.20 -4.62
C THR A 58 -6.63 -2.00 -3.42
N ALA A 59 -6.46 -1.33 -2.29
CA ALA A 59 -6.10 -1.96 -1.04
C ALA A 59 -6.81 -1.32 0.16
N ALA A 60 -7.04 -2.14 1.17
CA ALA A 60 -7.27 -1.70 2.54
C ALA A 60 -5.92 -1.53 3.23
N ALA A 61 -5.55 -0.30 3.56
CA ALA A 61 -4.24 -0.02 4.15
C ALA A 61 -4.31 -0.08 5.68
N SER A 62 -3.22 -0.51 6.33
CA SER A 62 -3.07 -0.40 7.78
C SER A 62 -3.26 1.03 8.29
N GLN A 63 -3.64 1.18 9.56
CA GLN A 63 -4.02 2.48 10.13
C GLN A 63 -2.98 3.59 9.87
N ALA A 64 -1.68 3.33 9.98
CA ALA A 64 -0.65 4.35 9.76
C ALA A 64 -0.61 4.90 8.32
N LEU A 65 -0.97 4.09 7.33
CA LEU A 65 -1.07 4.48 5.91
C LEU A 65 -2.43 5.08 5.57
N TYR A 66 -3.50 4.60 6.21
CA TYR A 66 -4.85 5.08 6.02
C TYR A 66 -5.07 6.45 6.69
N ASP A 67 -4.72 6.57 7.97
CA ASP A 67 -4.83 7.79 8.76
C ASP A 67 -4.06 7.69 10.09
N SER A 68 -3.05 8.54 10.27
CA SER A 68 -2.20 8.51 11.47
C SER A 68 -2.88 9.06 12.74
N ALA A 69 -4.00 9.77 12.61
CA ALA A 69 -4.80 10.22 13.74
C ALA A 69 -5.81 9.15 14.22
N GLY A 70 -5.88 8.00 13.55
CA GLY A 70 -6.76 6.89 13.93
C GLY A 70 -8.20 7.04 13.43
N ILE A 71 -8.44 7.91 12.44
CA ILE A 71 -9.76 8.05 11.82
C ILE A 71 -10.09 6.76 11.04
N SER A 72 -11.38 6.41 10.97
CA SER A 72 -11.86 5.19 10.32
C SER A 72 -12.76 5.43 9.10
N TRP A 73 -12.95 6.69 8.71
CA TRP A 73 -13.74 7.09 7.54
C TRP A 73 -13.15 8.36 6.90
N CYS A 74 -12.95 8.35 5.58
CA CYS A 74 -12.26 9.41 4.84
C CYS A 74 -10.89 9.81 5.45
N GLY A 75 -10.09 8.81 5.84
CA GLY A 75 -8.72 9.03 6.31
C GLY A 75 -7.84 9.75 5.27
N ALA A 76 -6.83 10.47 5.73
CA ALA A 76 -5.95 11.27 4.86
C ALA A 76 -5.16 10.46 3.82
N GLY A 77 -5.09 9.14 3.97
CA GLY A 77 -4.50 8.21 3.03
C GLY A 77 -5.44 7.77 1.89
N CYS A 78 -6.73 8.03 1.99
CA CYS A 78 -7.68 7.68 0.93
C CYS A 78 -7.30 8.29 -0.42
N GLY A 79 -7.34 7.48 -1.48
CA GLY A 79 -6.99 7.90 -2.83
C GLY A 79 -5.49 8.02 -3.11
N LYS A 80 -4.62 7.83 -2.11
CA LYS A 80 -3.17 7.74 -2.35
C LYS A 80 -2.81 6.42 -3.02
N CYS A 81 -1.80 6.48 -3.88
CA CYS A 81 -1.26 5.29 -4.56
C CYS A 81 0.13 4.95 -4.07
N TYR A 82 0.40 3.65 -4.00
CA TYR A 82 1.70 3.11 -3.63
C TYR A 82 2.15 2.09 -4.66
N GLN A 83 3.41 2.17 -5.07
CA GLN A 83 4.05 1.08 -5.81
C GLN A 83 4.49 0.02 -4.80
N LEU A 84 4.07 -1.22 -5.02
CA LEU A 84 4.48 -2.37 -4.21
C LEU A 84 5.37 -3.26 -5.07
N THR A 85 6.60 -3.50 -4.62
CA THR A 85 7.56 -4.38 -5.29
C THR A 85 7.82 -5.59 -4.40
N SER A 86 7.49 -6.78 -4.90
CA SER A 86 7.70 -8.02 -4.15
C SER A 86 9.17 -8.27 -3.88
N THR A 87 9.49 -8.59 -2.62
CA THR A 87 10.84 -9.04 -2.21
C THR A 87 11.08 -10.52 -2.56
N GLY A 88 10.03 -11.23 -3.00
CA GLY A 88 10.05 -12.66 -3.28
C GLY A 88 9.81 -13.56 -2.07
N SER A 89 9.68 -13.00 -0.87
CA SER A 89 9.49 -13.77 0.37
C SER A 89 8.13 -13.49 1.02
N ALA A 90 7.63 -14.47 1.78
CA ALA A 90 6.53 -14.27 2.73
C ALA A 90 7.07 -13.84 4.11
N PRO A 91 6.25 -13.25 4.99
CA PRO A 91 6.72 -12.78 6.30
C PRO A 91 7.07 -13.88 7.29
N CYS A 92 6.67 -15.12 7.01
CA CYS A 92 6.95 -16.30 7.83
C CYS A 92 6.80 -17.58 6.98
N SER A 93 7.27 -18.71 7.48
CA SER A 93 7.32 -19.97 6.74
C SER A 93 5.95 -20.63 6.47
N THR A 94 4.87 -20.15 7.08
CA THR A 94 3.53 -20.76 6.99
C THR A 94 2.41 -19.77 6.67
N CYS A 95 2.73 -18.51 6.37
CA CYS A 95 1.74 -17.46 6.13
C CYS A 95 1.69 -16.99 4.67
N GLY A 96 2.34 -17.72 3.76
CA GLY A 96 2.30 -17.50 2.33
C GLY A 96 3.51 -18.13 1.66
N THR A 97 3.52 -18.14 0.33
CA THR A 97 4.68 -18.57 -0.47
C THR A 97 5.51 -17.40 -1.02
N GLY A 98 5.05 -16.16 -0.81
CA GLY A 98 5.69 -14.96 -1.34
C GLY A 98 5.24 -14.67 -2.76
N GLY A 99 6.06 -13.93 -3.51
CA GLY A 99 5.77 -13.57 -4.90
C GLY A 99 7.01 -13.68 -5.77
N VAL A 100 6.94 -13.16 -6.99
CA VAL A 100 8.12 -13.07 -7.85
C VAL A 100 8.93 -11.85 -7.44
N ALA A 101 10.18 -12.03 -7.00
CA ALA A 101 11.05 -10.93 -6.61
C ALA A 101 11.19 -9.88 -7.74
N GLY A 102 11.03 -8.60 -7.39
CA GLY A 102 11.07 -7.47 -8.34
C GLY A 102 9.78 -7.25 -9.13
N GLN A 103 8.80 -8.16 -9.07
CA GLN A 103 7.48 -7.93 -9.66
C GLN A 103 6.79 -6.79 -8.91
N SER A 104 6.17 -5.88 -9.65
CA SER A 104 5.54 -4.69 -9.08
C SER A 104 4.10 -4.50 -9.56
N ILE A 105 3.28 -3.94 -8.67
CA ILE A 105 1.94 -3.42 -8.96
C ILE A 105 1.80 -2.04 -8.31
N ILE A 106 0.74 -1.32 -8.68
CA ILE A 106 0.29 -0.12 -7.97
C ILE A 106 -1.00 -0.46 -7.23
N VAL A 107 -1.11 -0.03 -5.98
CA VAL A 107 -2.36 -0.09 -5.21
C VAL A 107 -2.82 1.32 -4.85
N MET A 108 -4.12 1.57 -4.95
CA MET A 108 -4.77 2.78 -4.44
C MET A 108 -5.50 2.45 -3.13
N VAL A 109 -5.32 3.29 -2.11
CA VAL A 109 -6.01 3.11 -0.83
C VAL A 109 -7.49 3.50 -0.97
N THR A 110 -8.38 2.51 -0.88
CA THR A 110 -9.84 2.73 -0.91
C THR A 110 -10.56 2.23 0.35
N ASN A 111 -9.81 1.60 1.26
CA ASN A 111 -10.36 1.07 2.49
C ASN A 111 -9.33 1.10 3.63
N LEU A 112 -9.79 0.84 4.84
CA LEU A 112 -8.97 0.68 6.04
C LEU A 112 -8.91 -0.81 6.39
N CYS A 113 -7.70 -1.32 6.67
CA CYS A 113 -7.55 -2.53 7.45
C CYS A 113 -7.35 -2.14 8.93
N PRO A 114 -8.40 -2.23 9.78
CA PRO A 114 -8.30 -1.80 11.16
C PRO A 114 -7.46 -2.80 11.96
N ASN A 115 -6.71 -2.31 12.95
CA ASN A 115 -5.95 -3.20 13.84
C ASN A 115 -6.86 -4.14 14.63
N SER A 116 -7.99 -3.63 15.15
CA SER A 116 -8.97 -4.44 15.87
C SER A 116 -9.52 -5.56 14.98
N GLY A 117 -9.31 -6.81 15.37
CA GLY A 117 -9.70 -8.01 14.63
C GLY A 117 -8.74 -8.43 13.52
N ASN A 118 -7.72 -7.63 13.20
CA ASN A 118 -6.68 -7.95 12.21
C ASN A 118 -5.27 -7.74 12.78
N GLU A 119 -5.09 -7.91 14.10
CA GLU A 119 -3.87 -7.58 14.83
C GLU A 119 -2.65 -8.37 14.31
N GLN A 120 -2.89 -9.55 13.75
CA GLN A 120 -1.87 -10.37 13.10
C GLN A 120 -1.18 -9.63 11.96
N TRP A 121 -1.92 -8.84 11.19
CA TRP A 121 -1.49 -8.27 9.92
C TRP A 121 -1.42 -6.75 9.93
N CYS A 122 -2.45 -6.10 10.46
CA CYS A 122 -2.67 -4.66 10.37
C CYS A 122 -2.25 -3.99 11.67
N PRO A 123 -1.08 -3.34 11.73
CA PRO A 123 -0.59 -2.70 12.96
C PRO A 123 -1.41 -1.45 13.31
N ALA A 124 -1.45 -1.15 14.61
CA ALA A 124 -1.84 0.17 15.09
C ALA A 124 -0.75 1.21 14.74
N VAL A 125 -1.12 2.49 14.76
CA VAL A 125 -0.18 3.60 14.49
C VAL A 125 1.02 3.53 15.44
N GLY A 126 2.23 3.53 14.88
CA GLY A 126 3.49 3.46 15.65
C GLY A 126 3.87 2.07 16.17
N GLY A 127 3.04 1.04 15.92
CA GLY A 127 3.33 -0.34 16.27
C GLY A 127 3.90 -1.17 15.12
N THR A 128 3.98 -2.48 15.34
CA THR A 128 4.25 -3.48 14.32
C THR A 128 3.21 -4.59 14.40
N ASN A 129 2.99 -5.28 13.29
CA ASN A 129 2.19 -6.51 13.28
C ASN A 129 2.98 -7.67 13.91
N GLN A 130 2.40 -8.86 13.95
CA GLN A 130 3.04 -10.04 14.56
C GLN A 130 4.31 -10.51 13.84
N TYR A 131 4.57 -9.98 12.64
CA TYR A 131 5.74 -10.28 11.83
C TYR A 131 6.81 -9.18 11.87
N GLY A 132 6.61 -8.13 12.68
CA GLY A 132 7.58 -7.05 12.87
C GLY A 132 7.51 -5.91 11.84
N TYR A 133 6.46 -5.85 11.01
CA TYR A 133 6.29 -4.78 10.01
C TYR A 133 5.34 -3.70 10.53
N SER A 134 5.73 -2.43 10.33
CA SER A 134 4.93 -1.26 10.73
C SER A 134 3.81 -0.91 9.75
N TYR A 135 3.75 -1.58 8.60
CA TYR A 135 2.82 -1.29 7.53
C TYR A 135 2.25 -2.57 6.94
N HIS A 136 1.03 -2.48 6.44
CA HIS A 136 0.34 -3.57 5.77
C HIS A 136 -0.59 -3.05 4.68
N PHE A 137 -0.68 -3.80 3.58
CA PHE A 137 -1.66 -3.61 2.50
C PHE A 137 -2.45 -4.90 2.30
N ASP A 138 -3.75 -4.85 2.59
CA ASP A 138 -4.66 -5.95 2.26
C ASP A 138 -5.26 -5.67 0.88
N ILE A 139 -4.84 -6.42 -0.14
CA ILE A 139 -5.12 -6.10 -1.54
C ILE A 139 -6.50 -6.64 -1.91
N MET A 140 -7.38 -5.78 -2.44
CA MET A 140 -8.74 -6.18 -2.81
C MET A 140 -8.71 -6.95 -4.14
N ALA A 141 -8.76 -8.28 -4.06
CA ALA A 141 -8.73 -9.13 -5.25
C ALA A 141 -9.38 -10.50 -4.97
N GLN A 142 -10.01 -11.08 -6.00
CA GLN A 142 -10.60 -12.42 -5.91
C GLN A 142 -9.56 -13.54 -6.01
N SER A 143 -8.38 -13.24 -6.57
CA SER A 143 -7.23 -14.13 -6.70
C SER A 143 -5.94 -13.36 -6.44
N GLU A 144 -4.83 -14.08 -6.29
CA GLU A 144 -3.50 -13.46 -6.10
C GLU A 144 -3.12 -12.59 -7.31
N VAL A 145 -2.58 -11.40 -7.03
CA VAL A 145 -2.15 -10.43 -8.06
C VAL A 145 -0.66 -10.08 -7.97
N LEU A 146 -0.02 -10.37 -6.83
CA LEU A 146 1.41 -10.16 -6.57
C LEU A 146 2.08 -11.41 -5.97
N GLY A 147 1.38 -12.54 -5.97
CA GLY A 147 1.74 -13.75 -5.23
C GLY A 147 0.94 -13.93 -3.95
N ASP A 148 1.34 -14.92 -3.16
CA ASP A 148 0.70 -15.35 -1.92
C ASP A 148 1.39 -14.67 -0.72
N ASN A 149 0.80 -13.56 -0.29
CA ASN A 149 1.22 -12.72 0.84
C ASN A 149 2.72 -12.32 0.79
N PRO A 150 3.23 -11.78 -0.33
CA PRO A 150 4.59 -11.27 -0.37
C PRO A 150 4.80 -10.15 0.64
N VAL A 151 6.00 -10.12 1.21
CA VAL A 151 6.60 -8.90 1.75
C VAL A 151 7.00 -8.03 0.57
N VAL A 152 6.67 -6.74 0.64
CA VAL A 152 6.92 -5.78 -0.42
C VAL A 152 7.78 -4.62 0.08
N ASP A 153 8.69 -4.16 -0.76
CA ASP A 153 9.19 -2.80 -0.69
C ASP A 153 8.11 -1.87 -1.25
N PHE A 154 7.91 -0.70 -0.66
CA PHE A 154 6.89 0.23 -1.14
C PHE A 154 7.30 1.71 -1.08
N GLU A 155 6.69 2.49 -1.96
CA GLU A 155 6.80 3.95 -1.99
C GLU A 155 5.47 4.59 -2.44
N GLU A 156 5.17 5.79 -1.93
CA GLU A 156 4.04 6.59 -2.40
C GLU A 156 4.37 7.11 -3.81
N VAL A 157 3.44 6.95 -4.75
CA VAL A 157 3.60 7.35 -6.15
C VAL A 157 2.40 8.14 -6.63
N THR A 158 2.58 8.91 -7.71
CA THR A 158 1.46 9.53 -8.41
C THR A 158 0.51 8.44 -8.93
N CYS A 159 -0.78 8.56 -8.60
CA CYS A 159 -1.79 7.64 -9.10
C CYS A 159 -1.87 7.65 -10.63
N PRO A 160 -1.99 6.48 -11.28
CA PRO A 160 -2.35 6.40 -12.68
C PRO A 160 -3.65 7.15 -12.98
N GLY A 161 -3.81 7.65 -14.21
CA GLY A 161 -4.98 8.46 -14.60
C GLY A 161 -6.32 7.73 -14.42
N ALA A 162 -6.34 6.41 -14.66
CA ALA A 162 -7.53 5.58 -14.41
C ALA A 162 -7.91 5.57 -12.92
N ALA A 163 -6.95 5.31 -12.03
CA ALA A 163 -7.17 5.31 -10.58
C ALA A 163 -7.66 6.69 -10.08
N THR A 164 -7.09 7.78 -10.59
CA THR A 164 -7.52 9.14 -10.26
C THR A 164 -8.96 9.41 -10.70
N SER A 165 -9.32 8.96 -11.91
CA SER A 165 -10.68 9.10 -12.46
C SER A 165 -11.69 8.28 -11.66
N ASP A 166 -11.33 7.06 -11.29
CA ASP A 166 -12.16 6.18 -10.46
C ASP A 166 -12.34 6.74 -9.04
N TYR A 167 -11.27 7.20 -8.41
CA TYR A 167 -11.33 7.80 -7.08
C TYR A 167 -12.22 9.03 -7.01
N SER A 168 -12.29 9.83 -8.09
CA SER A 168 -13.16 11.02 -8.15
C SER A 168 -14.64 10.72 -7.96
N GLN A 169 -15.06 9.45 -8.11
CA GLN A 169 -16.43 8.98 -7.86
C GLN A 169 -16.67 8.68 -6.37
N CYS A 170 -15.61 8.49 -5.57
CA CYS A 170 -15.71 8.15 -4.16
C CYS A 170 -16.16 9.36 -3.33
N GLN A 171 -16.93 9.10 -2.27
CA GLN A 171 -17.46 10.15 -1.39
C GLN A 171 -16.34 10.99 -0.75
N CYS A 172 -15.24 10.35 -0.38
CA CYS A 172 -14.13 11.02 0.30
C CYS A 172 -13.24 11.87 -0.61
N ALA A 173 -13.41 11.82 -1.94
CA ALA A 173 -12.59 12.59 -2.87
C ALA A 173 -12.79 14.12 -2.74
N THR A 174 -13.88 14.55 -2.11
CA THR A 174 -14.18 15.97 -1.86
C THR A 174 -13.96 16.39 -0.40
N SER A 175 -13.50 15.47 0.45
CA SER A 175 -13.35 15.67 1.89
C SER A 175 -11.94 16.08 2.32
N SER A 176 -11.11 16.54 1.38
CA SER A 176 -9.69 16.90 1.59
C SER A 176 -9.46 18.40 1.73
#